data_AF-A0A7W6R1G3-F1
#
_entry.id   AF-A0A7W6R1G3-F1
#
_cell.length_a   1.000
_cell.length_b   1.000
_cell.length_c   1.000
_cell.angle_alpha   90.00
_cell.angle_beta   90.00
_cell.angle_gamma   90.00
#
_symmetry.space_group_name_H-M   'P 1'
#
loop_
_entity.id
_entity.type
_entity.pdbx_description
1 polymer ?
#
loop_
_entity_poly.entity_id
_entity_poly.type
_entity_poly.pdbx_seq_one_letter_code
_entity_poly.pdbx_strand_id
1 'polypeptide(L)'
;MVSTYVSYLAVARNLNTSLSNVASQATVSRDSAYYKENIDKVTTVDEFMGDYKLYSYAMKAYGLDDMTYAKAFMKKVLESDLSDSSSFANSLSDSRYAEFAAAFKFSGETKTAQSDVQRDNLLDAYETSFDTEAENIADETDYFEENISSITSVDDFLSSSRLKNYALTAFGLSTE
;
A
#
# COMPACT_ATOMS: atom_id res chain seq x y z
N MET A 1 30.63 -9.59 21.35
CA MET A 1 29.54 -10.35 21.98
C MET A 1 28.27 -9.60 21.66
N VAL A 2 27.42 -10.14 20.78
CA VAL A 2 26.10 -9.57 20.54
C VAL A 2 25.34 -9.71 21.85
N SER A 3 24.99 -8.58 22.48
CA SER A 3 24.40 -8.55 23.82
C SER A 3 23.11 -9.40 23.84
N THR A 4 22.89 -10.16 24.91
CA THR A 4 21.67 -10.96 25.16
C THR A 4 20.38 -10.14 24.97
N TYR A 5 20.48 -8.82 25.15
CA TYR A 5 19.40 -7.87 24.89
C TYR A 5 19.03 -7.75 23.40
N VAL A 6 20.02 -7.75 22.50
CA VAL A 6 19.81 -7.70 21.05
C VAL A 6 19.16 -9.00 20.57
N SER A 7 19.59 -10.15 21.09
CA SER A 7 18.94 -11.44 20.81
C SER A 7 17.49 -11.50 21.33
N TYR A 8 17.22 -10.92 22.50
CA TYR A 8 15.86 -10.84 23.05
C TYR A 8 14.96 -9.94 22.20
N LEU A 9 15.46 -8.77 21.77
CA LEU A 9 14.71 -7.88 20.89
C LEU A 9 14.43 -8.51 19.52
N ALA A 10 15.37 -9.25 18.94
CA ALA A 10 15.17 -9.96 17.67
C ALA A 10 14.06 -11.03 17.78
N VAL A 11 14.01 -11.78 18.88
CA VAL A 11 12.96 -12.78 19.14
C VAL A 11 11.60 -12.12 19.41
N ALA A 12 11.56 -11.06 20.22
CA ALA A 12 10.33 -10.32 20.50
C ALA A 12 9.76 -9.63 19.24
N ARG A 13 10.64 -9.11 18.38
CA ARG A 13 10.29 -8.52 17.09
C ARG A 13 9.74 -9.59 16.14
N ASN A 14 10.36 -10.76 16.04
CA ASN A 14 9.83 -11.88 15.23
C ASN A 14 8.44 -12.35 15.67
N LEU A 15 8.16 -12.34 16.97
CA LEU A 15 6.82 -12.62 17.51
C LEU A 15 5.80 -11.54 17.13
N ASN A 16 6.19 -10.26 17.20
CA ASN A 16 5.36 -9.16 16.73
C ASN A 16 5.13 -9.21 15.22
N THR A 17 6.15 -9.54 14.42
CA THR A 17 6.03 -9.73 12.97
C THR A 17 5.10 -10.90 12.65
N SER A 18 5.25 -12.03 13.33
CA SER A 18 4.36 -13.19 13.13
C SER A 18 2.90 -12.87 13.48
N LEU A 19 2.69 -12.17 14.61
CA LEU A 19 1.36 -11.70 15.02
C LEU A 19 0.78 -10.66 14.04
N SER A 20 1.63 -9.76 13.55
CA SER A 20 1.30 -8.77 12.53
C SER A 20 0.91 -9.45 11.22
N ASN A 21 1.66 -10.46 10.77
CA ASN A 21 1.36 -11.22 9.55
C ASN A 21 0.01 -11.92 9.63
N VAL A 22 -0.31 -12.55 10.77
CA VAL A 22 -1.63 -13.17 10.99
C VAL A 22 -2.75 -12.12 11.05
N ALA A 23 -2.52 -10.99 11.71
CA ALA A 23 -3.49 -9.88 11.76
C ALA A 23 -3.71 -9.24 10.38
N SER A 24 -2.66 -9.12 9.58
CA SER A 24 -2.69 -8.69 8.18
C SER A 24 -3.47 -9.69 7.34
N GLN A 25 -3.23 -11.00 7.43
CA GLN A 25 -4.00 -12.00 6.69
C GLN A 25 -5.50 -11.95 7.00
N ALA A 26 -5.89 -11.78 8.28
CA ALA A 26 -7.29 -11.65 8.65
C ALA A 26 -7.91 -10.35 8.13
N THR A 27 -7.15 -9.25 8.14
CA THR A 27 -7.54 -7.96 7.58
C THR A 27 -7.72 -8.06 6.07
N VAL A 28 -6.73 -8.64 5.38
CA VAL A 28 -6.74 -8.87 3.93
C VAL A 28 -7.97 -9.66 3.55
N SER A 29 -8.18 -10.84 4.15
CA SER A 29 -9.33 -11.68 3.86
C SER A 29 -10.67 -10.94 4.04
N ARG A 30 -10.83 -10.19 5.14
CA ARG A 30 -12.05 -9.41 5.42
C ARG A 30 -12.26 -8.29 4.40
N ASP A 31 -11.20 -7.59 4.03
CA ASP A 31 -11.31 -6.43 3.16
C ASP A 31 -11.48 -6.87 1.70
N SER A 32 -10.82 -7.95 1.27
CA SER A 32 -11.05 -8.63 -0.02
C SER A 32 -12.48 -9.13 -0.16
N ALA A 33 -13.03 -9.73 0.91
CA ALA A 33 -14.43 -10.18 0.92
C ALA A 33 -15.40 -8.99 0.77
N TYR A 34 -15.19 -7.92 1.53
CA TYR A 34 -16.00 -6.71 1.40
C TYR A 34 -15.93 -6.11 -0.01
N TYR A 35 -14.72 -6.05 -0.59
CA TYR A 35 -14.53 -5.53 -1.93
C TYR A 35 -15.33 -6.35 -2.95
N LYS A 36 -15.15 -7.68 -2.94
CA LYS A 36 -15.83 -8.62 -3.84
C LYS A 36 -17.35 -8.57 -3.72
N GLU A 37 -17.89 -8.42 -2.51
CA GLU A 37 -19.34 -8.40 -2.27
C GLU A 37 -20.03 -7.09 -2.70
N ASN A 38 -19.27 -6.00 -2.85
CA ASN A 38 -19.86 -4.66 -2.99
C ASN A 38 -19.46 -3.94 -4.29
N ILE A 39 -18.31 -4.24 -4.89
CA ILE A 39 -17.85 -3.51 -6.08
C ILE A 39 -18.79 -3.66 -7.28
N ASP A 40 -19.42 -4.83 -7.44
CA ASP A 40 -20.36 -5.09 -8.55
C ASP A 40 -21.65 -4.26 -8.46
N LYS A 41 -21.94 -3.68 -7.28
CA LYS A 41 -23.09 -2.80 -7.05
C LYS A 41 -22.80 -1.35 -7.42
N VAL A 42 -21.52 -1.00 -7.60
CA VAL A 42 -21.07 0.36 -7.88
C VAL A 42 -21.11 0.60 -9.37
N THR A 43 -21.72 1.71 -9.76
CA THR A 43 -22.01 2.03 -11.17
C THR A 43 -21.40 3.34 -11.63
N THR A 44 -21.02 4.21 -10.68
CA THR A 44 -20.45 5.53 -10.96
C THR A 44 -19.18 5.81 -10.17
N VAL A 45 -18.36 6.74 -10.67
CA VAL A 45 -17.17 7.24 -9.97
C VAL A 45 -17.54 7.79 -8.59
N ASP A 46 -18.65 8.51 -8.49
CA ASP A 46 -19.08 9.12 -7.22
C ASP A 46 -19.53 8.08 -6.18
N GLU A 47 -20.20 7.01 -6.61
CA GLU A 47 -20.53 5.89 -5.71
C GLU A 47 -19.26 5.17 -5.22
N PHE A 48 -18.31 4.92 -6.13
CA PHE A 48 -17.03 4.28 -5.79
C PHE A 48 -16.24 5.09 -4.76
N MET A 49 -16.08 6.39 -5.03
CA MET A 49 -15.32 7.30 -4.16
C MET A 49 -16.07 7.68 -2.87
N GLY A 50 -17.39 7.48 -2.86
CA GLY A 50 -18.27 7.62 -1.71
C GLY A 50 -18.10 6.49 -0.70
N ASP A 51 -17.85 5.26 -1.16
CA ASP A 51 -17.47 4.14 -0.28
C ASP A 51 -15.96 4.16 -0.02
N TYR A 52 -15.58 4.75 1.12
CA TYR A 52 -14.18 4.85 1.51
C TYR A 52 -13.49 3.48 1.57
N LYS A 53 -14.19 2.42 1.97
CA LYS A 53 -13.58 1.09 2.13
C LYS A 53 -13.25 0.48 0.76
N LEU A 54 -14.14 0.62 -0.22
CA LEU A 54 -13.85 0.19 -1.60
C LEU A 54 -12.72 1.02 -2.21
N TYR A 55 -12.81 2.35 -2.05
CA TYR A 55 -11.83 3.27 -2.62
C TYR A 55 -10.44 3.09 -2.02
N SER A 56 -10.30 3.03 -0.69
CA SER A 56 -8.99 2.85 -0.03
C SER A 56 -8.38 1.48 -0.33
N TYR A 57 -9.21 0.44 -0.45
CA TYR A 57 -8.78 -0.89 -0.84
C TYR A 57 -8.12 -0.88 -2.22
N ALA A 58 -8.80 -0.31 -3.21
CA ALA A 58 -8.25 -0.18 -4.56
C ALA A 58 -7.00 0.69 -4.60
N MET A 59 -6.98 1.83 -3.88
CA MET A 59 -5.80 2.70 -3.83
C MET A 59 -4.59 1.95 -3.29
N LYS A 60 -4.76 1.16 -2.21
CA LYS A 60 -3.69 0.32 -1.66
C LYS A 60 -3.22 -0.75 -2.64
N ALA A 61 -4.14 -1.39 -3.37
CA ALA A 61 -3.80 -2.39 -4.38
C ALA A 61 -2.88 -1.84 -5.49
N TYR A 62 -2.94 -0.53 -5.75
CA TYR A 62 -2.10 0.17 -6.73
C TYR A 62 -0.96 0.98 -6.07
N GLY A 63 -0.71 0.81 -4.77
CA GLY A 63 0.34 1.53 -4.04
C GLY A 63 0.11 3.04 -3.91
N LEU A 64 -1.14 3.48 -3.99
CA LEU A 64 -1.55 4.88 -3.90
C LEU A 64 -2.23 5.20 -2.55
N ASP A 65 -2.06 4.38 -1.52
CA ASP A 65 -2.73 4.53 -0.22
C ASP A 65 -2.46 5.88 0.46
N ASP A 66 -1.25 6.41 0.35
CA ASP A 66 -0.88 7.74 0.82
C ASP A 66 -1.66 8.86 0.13
N MET A 67 -2.19 8.61 -1.06
CA MET A 67 -2.94 9.59 -1.87
C MET A 67 -4.46 9.48 -1.70
N THR A 68 -4.94 8.65 -0.76
CA THR A 68 -6.39 8.48 -0.50
C THR A 68 -7.10 9.76 -0.06
N TYR A 69 -6.38 10.75 0.46
CA TYR A 69 -6.94 12.06 0.80
C TYR A 69 -7.25 12.91 -0.45
N ALA A 70 -6.58 12.66 -1.58
CA ALA A 70 -6.62 13.49 -2.78
C ALA A 70 -7.84 13.19 -3.67
N LYS A 71 -9.05 13.17 -3.09
CA LYS A 71 -10.27 12.72 -3.79
C LYS A 71 -10.55 13.49 -5.08
N ALA A 72 -10.44 14.82 -5.10
CA ALA A 72 -10.71 15.59 -6.31
C ALA A 72 -9.72 15.28 -7.46
N PHE A 73 -8.46 14.97 -7.12
CA PHE A 73 -7.45 14.54 -8.07
C PHE A 73 -7.80 13.17 -8.63
N MET A 74 -8.10 12.21 -7.76
CA MET A 74 -8.44 10.84 -8.17
C MET A 74 -9.76 10.74 -8.92
N LYS A 75 -10.71 11.64 -8.66
CA LYS A 75 -11.92 11.77 -9.49
C LYS A 75 -11.56 12.10 -10.94
N LYS A 76 -10.68 13.09 -11.17
CA LYS A 76 -10.20 13.42 -12.51
C LYS A 76 -9.43 12.28 -13.19
N VAL A 77 -8.66 11.51 -12.40
CA VAL A 77 -7.98 10.30 -12.90
C VAL A 77 -9.00 9.29 -13.41
N LEU A 78 -10.02 8.95 -12.60
CA LEU A 78 -11.07 7.99 -12.96
C LEU A 78 -11.99 8.45 -14.09
N GLU A 79 -12.17 9.77 -14.25
CA GLU A 79 -12.95 10.37 -15.34
C GLU A 79 -12.15 10.54 -16.64
N SER A 80 -10.85 10.23 -16.66
CA SER A 80 -10.00 10.40 -17.84
C SER A 80 -10.34 9.41 -18.94
N ASP A 81 -10.31 9.87 -20.19
CA ASP A 81 -10.35 9.00 -21.36
C ASP A 81 -8.96 8.42 -21.63
N LEU A 82 -8.75 7.14 -21.30
CA LEU A 82 -7.46 6.48 -21.48
C LEU A 82 -7.11 6.22 -22.95
N SER A 83 -8.05 6.35 -23.88
CA SER A 83 -7.78 6.26 -25.32
C SER A 83 -7.17 7.54 -25.89
N ASP A 84 -7.34 8.66 -25.20
CA ASP A 84 -6.70 9.94 -25.53
C ASP A 84 -5.35 10.05 -24.81
N SER A 85 -4.25 10.08 -25.58
CA SER A 85 -2.90 10.21 -25.03
C SER A 85 -2.66 11.55 -24.31
N SER A 86 -3.51 12.55 -24.52
CA SER A 86 -3.47 13.84 -23.85
C SER A 86 -4.37 13.94 -22.61
N SER A 87 -5.08 12.87 -22.26
CA SER A 87 -5.96 12.84 -21.09
C SER A 87 -5.20 13.06 -19.78
N PHE A 88 -5.92 13.50 -18.75
CA PHE A 88 -5.31 13.85 -17.46
C PHE A 88 -4.51 12.68 -16.88
N ALA A 89 -5.08 11.48 -16.80
CA ALA A 89 -4.37 10.29 -16.32
C ALA A 89 -3.12 9.95 -17.15
N ASN A 90 -3.18 10.05 -18.48
CA ASN A 90 -2.04 9.77 -19.37
C ASN A 90 -0.95 10.86 -19.33
N SER A 91 -1.28 12.06 -18.86
CA SER A 91 -0.33 13.18 -18.70
C SER A 91 0.49 13.13 -17.41
N LEU A 92 0.11 12.28 -16.45
CA LEU A 92 0.79 12.15 -15.16
C LEU A 92 2.12 11.39 -15.32
N SER A 93 3.15 11.82 -14.59
CA SER A 93 4.46 11.16 -14.64
C SER A 93 4.47 9.79 -13.97
N ASP A 94 3.57 9.57 -13.02
CA ASP A 94 3.40 8.30 -12.32
C ASP A 94 2.34 7.44 -13.03
N SER A 95 2.76 6.33 -13.64
CA SER A 95 1.89 5.46 -14.43
C SER A 95 0.79 4.79 -13.62
N ARG A 96 0.98 4.67 -12.29
CA ARG A 96 0.02 4.02 -11.39
C ARG A 96 -1.35 4.66 -11.44
N TYR A 97 -1.44 5.95 -11.75
CA TYR A 97 -2.73 6.63 -11.91
C TYR A 97 -3.48 6.19 -13.18
N ALA A 98 -2.78 6.03 -14.30
CA ALA A 98 -3.37 5.52 -15.53
C ALA A 98 -3.75 4.03 -15.39
N GLU A 99 -2.90 3.25 -14.71
CA GLU A 99 -3.16 1.84 -14.40
C GLU A 99 -4.38 1.69 -13.46
N PHE A 100 -4.49 2.56 -12.44
CA PHE A 100 -5.64 2.61 -11.55
C PHE A 100 -6.92 2.96 -12.32
N ALA A 101 -6.89 3.98 -13.18
CA ALA A 101 -8.04 4.32 -14.02
C ALA A 101 -8.43 3.14 -14.93
N ALA A 102 -7.45 2.43 -15.50
CA ALA A 102 -7.67 1.28 -16.38
C ALA A 102 -8.29 0.07 -15.64
N ALA A 103 -8.19 0.03 -14.31
CA ALA A 103 -8.82 -0.98 -13.48
C ALA A 103 -10.34 -0.87 -13.44
N PHE A 104 -10.89 0.30 -13.80
CA PHE A 104 -12.32 0.60 -13.70
C PHE A 104 -12.94 0.96 -15.04
N LYS A 105 -14.25 0.77 -15.15
CA LYS A 105 -15.08 1.07 -16.32
C LYS A 105 -16.36 1.76 -15.89
N PHE A 106 -16.26 3.05 -15.56
CA PHE A 106 -17.43 3.86 -15.21
C PHE A 106 -18.09 4.52 -16.43
N SER A 107 -17.53 4.34 -17.62
CA SER A 107 -18.07 4.83 -18.89
C SER A 107 -18.50 3.65 -19.79
N GLY A 108 -19.63 3.79 -20.47
CA GLY A 108 -20.17 2.79 -21.41
C GLY A 108 -21.56 2.25 -21.04
N GLU A 109 -22.01 1.22 -21.76
CA GLU A 109 -23.35 0.63 -21.59
C GLU A 109 -23.45 -0.35 -20.40
N THR A 110 -22.31 -0.86 -19.93
CA THR A 110 -22.27 -1.76 -18.75
C THR A 110 -22.26 -0.93 -17.48
N LYS A 111 -23.18 -1.23 -16.57
CA LYS A 111 -23.37 -0.49 -15.31
C LYS A 111 -22.43 -0.94 -14.18
N THR A 112 -21.44 -1.78 -14.46
CA THR A 112 -20.57 -2.35 -13.42
C THR A 112 -19.22 -1.65 -13.39
N ALA A 113 -18.70 -1.35 -12.20
CA ALA A 113 -17.43 -0.67 -12.03
C ALA A 113 -16.23 -1.41 -12.66
N GLN A 114 -16.26 -2.74 -12.76
CA GLN A 114 -15.15 -3.58 -13.25
C GLN A 114 -15.68 -4.81 -14.01
N SER A 115 -14.86 -5.40 -14.88
CA SER A 115 -15.05 -6.80 -15.31
C SER A 115 -14.53 -7.78 -14.26
N ASP A 116 -14.92 -9.06 -14.36
CA ASP A 116 -14.42 -10.12 -13.47
C ASP A 116 -12.88 -10.16 -13.45
N VAL A 117 -12.24 -10.10 -14.61
CA VAL A 117 -10.77 -10.08 -14.73
C VAL A 117 -10.15 -8.86 -14.05
N GLN A 118 -10.75 -7.67 -14.20
CA GLN A 118 -10.25 -6.45 -13.55
C GLN A 118 -10.39 -6.54 -12.03
N ARG A 119 -11.51 -7.08 -11.54
CA ARG A 119 -11.76 -7.29 -10.12
C ARG A 119 -10.75 -8.29 -9.54
N ASP A 120 -10.55 -9.42 -10.18
CA ASP A 120 -9.66 -10.48 -9.70
C ASP A 120 -8.20 -9.99 -9.68
N ASN A 121 -7.74 -9.30 -10.72
CA ASN A 121 -6.41 -8.68 -10.73
C ASN A 121 -6.21 -7.66 -9.59
N LEU A 122 -7.25 -6.90 -9.23
CA LEU A 122 -7.18 -5.92 -8.15
C LEU A 122 -7.16 -6.60 -6.79
N LEU A 123 -7.89 -7.71 -6.60
CA LEU A 123 -7.80 -8.54 -5.40
C LEU A 123 -6.38 -9.08 -5.23
N ASP A 124 -5.79 -9.65 -6.29
CA ASP A 124 -4.42 -10.19 -6.27
C ASP A 124 -3.37 -9.09 -5.99
N ALA A 125 -3.53 -7.91 -6.60
CA ALA A 125 -2.64 -6.78 -6.38
C ALA A 125 -2.73 -6.26 -4.93
N TYR A 126 -3.92 -6.28 -4.34
CA TYR A 126 -4.09 -5.95 -2.92
C TYR A 126 -3.38 -6.96 -2.01
N GLU A 127 -3.52 -8.27 -2.25
CA GLU A 127 -2.81 -9.30 -1.49
C GLU A 127 -1.29 -9.11 -1.62
N THR A 128 -0.80 -8.93 -2.85
CA THR A 128 0.63 -8.68 -3.15
C THR A 128 1.16 -7.44 -2.43
N SER A 129 0.36 -6.38 -2.26
CA SER A 129 0.79 -5.17 -1.56
C SER A 129 1.23 -5.44 -0.10
N PHE A 130 0.60 -6.42 0.57
CA PHE A 130 0.99 -6.81 1.92
C PHE A 130 2.24 -7.68 1.94
N ASP A 131 2.41 -8.55 0.94
CA ASP A 131 3.63 -9.36 0.80
C ASP A 131 4.84 -8.46 0.53
N THR A 132 4.71 -7.50 -0.39
CA THR A 132 5.75 -6.50 -0.65
C THR A 132 6.08 -5.67 0.59
N GLU A 133 5.07 -5.24 1.35
CA GLU A 133 5.30 -4.52 2.61
C GLU A 133 6.05 -5.38 3.64
N ALA A 134 5.69 -6.66 3.76
CA ALA A 134 6.35 -7.58 4.66
C ALA A 134 7.82 -7.84 4.25
N GLU A 135 8.09 -7.98 2.95
CA GLU A 135 9.44 -8.09 2.39
C GLU A 135 10.26 -6.82 2.67
N ASN A 136 9.70 -5.63 2.42
CA ASN A 136 10.37 -4.36 2.72
C ASN A 136 10.72 -4.24 4.21
N ILE A 137 9.82 -4.63 5.11
CA ILE A 137 10.09 -4.61 6.55
C ILE A 137 11.21 -5.58 6.93
N ALA A 138 11.24 -6.77 6.31
CA ALA A 138 12.30 -7.75 6.52
C ALA A 138 13.65 -7.18 6.04
N ASP A 139 13.72 -6.64 4.83
CA ASP A 139 14.92 -6.05 4.24
C ASP A 139 15.46 -4.89 5.09
N GLU A 140 14.60 -4.00 5.58
CA GLU A 140 15.01 -2.90 6.47
C GLU A 140 15.48 -3.41 7.84
N THR A 141 14.89 -4.51 8.33
CA THR A 141 15.32 -5.15 9.58
C THR A 141 16.71 -5.77 9.44
N ASP A 142 16.94 -6.51 8.37
CA ASP A 142 18.23 -7.13 8.07
C ASP A 142 19.31 -6.04 7.92
N TYR A 143 19.01 -4.98 7.17
CA TYR A 143 19.91 -3.84 7.03
C TYR A 143 20.26 -3.21 8.39
N PHE A 144 19.27 -3.03 9.27
CA PHE A 144 19.51 -2.50 10.60
C PHE A 144 20.40 -3.43 11.43
N GLU A 145 20.13 -4.73 11.46
CA GLU A 145 20.89 -5.71 12.24
C GLU A 145 22.36 -5.82 11.78
N GLU A 146 22.60 -5.79 10.48
CA GLU A 146 23.95 -5.85 9.90
C GLU A 146 24.77 -4.59 10.23
N ASN A 147 24.16 -3.41 10.15
CA ASN A 147 24.87 -2.14 10.20
C ASN A 147 24.94 -1.51 11.59
N ILE A 148 23.95 -1.74 12.47
CA ILE A 148 23.88 -1.07 13.79
C ILE A 148 25.09 -1.39 14.67
N SER A 149 25.70 -2.57 14.51
CA SER A 149 26.90 -2.97 15.27
C SER A 149 28.14 -2.14 14.96
N SER A 150 28.18 -1.50 13.78
CA SER A 150 29.28 -0.64 13.32
C SER A 150 29.16 0.81 13.79
N ILE A 151 27.99 1.20 14.30
CA ILE A 151 27.69 2.57 14.76
C ILE A 151 28.26 2.77 16.16
N THR A 152 29.16 3.75 16.32
CA THR A 152 29.86 3.99 17.59
C THR A 152 29.44 5.25 18.32
N SER A 153 28.74 6.17 17.64
CA SER A 153 28.28 7.43 18.21
C SER A 153 26.87 7.79 17.73
N VAL A 154 26.23 8.72 18.45
CA VAL A 154 24.92 9.27 18.05
C VAL A 154 25.03 10.01 16.72
N ASP A 155 26.13 10.72 16.48
CA ASP A 155 26.34 11.43 15.22
C ASP A 155 26.45 10.47 14.02
N ASP A 156 27.14 9.33 14.20
CA ASP A 156 27.21 8.28 13.18
C ASP A 156 25.81 7.71 12.88
N PHE A 157 25.01 7.46 13.92
CA PHE A 157 23.64 6.97 13.78
C PHE A 157 22.76 7.95 13.01
N LEU A 158 22.76 9.23 13.40
CA LEU A 158 21.94 10.27 12.80
C LEU A 158 22.37 10.62 11.37
N SER A 159 23.64 10.38 11.02
CA SER A 159 24.14 10.55 9.66
C SER A 159 23.56 9.53 8.67
N SER A 160 23.11 8.36 9.15
CA SER A 160 22.46 7.34 8.34
C SER A 160 20.95 7.53 8.33
N SER A 161 20.42 8.11 7.25
CA SER A 161 18.97 8.28 7.07
C SER A 161 18.22 6.96 7.20
N ARG A 162 18.76 5.86 6.68
CA ARG A 162 18.11 4.54 6.69
C ARG A 162 18.01 3.96 8.11
N LEU A 163 19.11 3.97 8.87
CA LEU A 163 19.11 3.49 10.26
C LEU A 163 18.27 4.38 11.18
N LYS A 164 18.38 5.71 11.01
CA LYS A 164 17.56 6.69 11.72
C LYS A 164 16.06 6.44 11.46
N ASN A 165 15.67 6.33 10.20
CA ASN A 165 14.26 6.15 9.82
C ASN A 165 13.70 4.84 10.35
N TYR A 166 14.43 3.73 10.23
CA TYR A 166 14.02 2.45 10.79
C TYR A 166 13.76 2.54 12.31
N ALA A 167 14.64 3.20 13.06
CA ALA A 167 14.44 3.38 14.49
C ALA A 167 13.25 4.29 14.81
N LEU A 168 13.08 5.41 14.11
CA LEU A 168 11.94 6.30 14.29
C LEU A 168 10.63 5.55 14.04
N THR A 169 10.54 4.81 12.94
CA THR A 169 9.38 3.96 12.61
C THR A 169 9.13 2.91 13.69
N ALA A 170 10.17 2.25 14.21
CA ALA A 170 10.04 1.26 15.28
C ALA A 170 9.46 1.84 16.59
N PHE A 171 9.62 3.14 16.83
CA PHE A 171 9.03 3.86 17.96
C PHE A 171 7.75 4.63 17.61
N GLY A 172 7.21 4.46 16.40
CA GLY A 172 6.00 5.14 15.93
C GLY A 172 6.18 6.65 15.74
N LEU A 173 7.41 7.09 15.45
CA LEU A 173 7.75 8.49 15.19
C LEU A 173 7.81 8.76 13.68
N SER A 174 7.40 9.97 13.30
CA SER A 174 7.49 10.45 11.91
C SER A 174 8.94 10.46 11.42
N THR A 175 9.12 10.10 10.15
CA THR A 175 10.40 10.16 9.42
C THR A 175 10.54 11.41 8.54
N GLU A 176 9.45 12.19 8.41
CA GLU A 176 9.39 13.50 7.76
C GLU A 176 9.86 14.65 8.67
#